data_AF-A0A7C3P221-F1
#
_entry.id   AF-A0A7C3P221-F1
#
_cell.length_a   1.000
_cell.length_b   1.000
_cell.length_c   1.000
_cell.angle_alpha   90.00
_cell.angle_beta   90.00
_cell.angle_gamma   90.00
#
_symmetry.space_group_name_H-M   'P 1'
#
loop_
_entity.id
_entity.type
_entity.pdbx_description
1 polymer ?
#
loop_
_entity_poly.entity_id
_entity_poly.type
_entity_poly.pdbx_seq_one_letter_code
_entity_poly.pdbx_strand_id
1 'polypeptide(L)'
;MEHEAIIVPTETRVSWAYAVRAGTYLKEGENDSADFYLPTSREGASIIISPLADPVRGIMAYREKPTLCVITVFSATSCGDGANFERTKVPVTSADSFQQTLIYSGRVGNKLKLGYREFSSNLARPAFNNEVEYDLEDSKVIGYKGARIEILDAGNQYIKYRVLQN
;
A
#
# COMPACT_ATOMS: atom_id res chain seq x y z
N MET A 1 9.68 -7.21 -13.53
CA MET A 1 8.57 -6.49 -14.17
C MET A 1 8.78 -5.01 -13.93
N GLU A 2 8.54 -4.16 -14.92
CA GLU A 2 8.67 -2.70 -14.82
C GLU A 2 7.28 -2.08 -14.74
N HIS A 3 7.14 -0.99 -13.98
CA HIS A 3 5.88 -0.26 -13.83
C HIS A 3 6.09 1.23 -14.08
N GLU A 4 5.11 1.87 -14.70
CA GLU A 4 5.19 3.28 -15.01
C GLU A 4 5.03 4.13 -13.74
N ALA A 5 5.78 5.23 -13.67
CA ALA A 5 5.80 6.13 -12.53
C ALA A 5 6.11 7.57 -12.98
N ILE A 6 5.85 8.52 -12.09
CA ILE A 6 6.43 9.87 -12.17
C ILE A 6 7.41 10.10 -11.03
N ILE A 7 8.50 10.80 -11.34
CA ILE A 7 9.41 11.36 -10.36
C ILE A 7 9.05 12.82 -10.19
N VAL A 8 8.71 13.21 -8.98
CA VAL A 8 8.57 14.60 -8.57
C VAL A 8 9.89 14.96 -7.87
N PRO A 9 10.80 15.74 -8.48
CA PRO A 9 12.13 15.99 -7.94
C PRO A 9 12.11 16.95 -6.72
N THR A 10 11.11 17.81 -6.63
CA THR A 10 10.96 18.82 -5.58
C THR A 10 9.50 18.95 -5.17
N GLU A 11 9.24 19.32 -3.91
CA GLU A 11 7.88 19.59 -3.44
C GLU A 11 7.16 20.56 -4.39
N THR A 12 6.03 20.13 -4.92
CA THR A 12 5.22 20.88 -5.88
C THR A 12 3.91 21.26 -5.21
N ARG A 13 3.75 22.55 -4.90
CA ARG A 13 2.50 23.08 -4.35
C ARG A 13 1.48 23.20 -5.48
N VAL A 14 0.39 22.44 -5.39
CA VAL A 14 -0.68 22.48 -6.40
C VAL A 14 -1.82 23.42 -6.01
N SER A 15 -1.97 23.74 -4.72
CA SER A 15 -2.85 24.83 -4.25
C SER A 15 -2.51 25.22 -2.81
N TRP A 16 -3.31 26.11 -2.23
CA TRP A 16 -3.24 26.43 -0.80
C TRP A 16 -3.49 25.21 0.10
N ALA A 17 -4.28 24.25 -0.38
CA ALA A 17 -4.71 23.09 0.39
C ALA A 17 -3.76 21.89 0.26
N TYR A 18 -3.00 21.81 -0.84
CA TYR A 18 -2.26 20.60 -1.18
C TYR A 18 -0.87 20.89 -1.78
N ALA A 19 0.12 20.10 -1.35
CA ALA A 19 1.43 20.05 -1.97
C ALA A 19 1.92 18.60 -2.11
N VAL A 20 2.40 18.24 -3.30
CA VAL A 20 2.95 16.91 -3.58
C VAL A 20 4.42 16.90 -3.22
N ARG A 21 4.83 16.04 -2.29
CA ARG A 21 6.23 15.93 -1.88
C ARG A 21 7.11 15.34 -2.99
N ALA A 22 8.40 15.60 -2.90
CA ALA A 22 9.37 14.93 -3.77
C ALA A 22 9.32 13.41 -3.56
N GLY A 23 9.40 12.64 -4.64
CA GLY A 23 9.35 11.18 -4.61
C GLY A 23 8.91 10.56 -5.92
N THR A 24 8.90 9.23 -5.95
CA THR A 24 8.51 8.42 -7.10
C THR A 24 7.10 7.87 -6.92
N TYR A 25 6.13 8.33 -7.69
CA TYR A 25 4.72 7.93 -7.59
C TYR A 25 4.34 6.95 -8.70
N LEU A 26 3.81 5.78 -8.33
CA LEU A 26 3.45 4.73 -9.29
C LEU A 26 2.13 5.07 -10.00
N LYS A 27 2.07 4.82 -11.31
CA LYS A 27 0.87 5.00 -12.12
C LYS A 27 -0.19 3.98 -11.72
N GLU A 28 -1.44 4.40 -11.52
CA GLU A 28 -2.57 3.52 -11.21
C GLU A 28 -3.61 3.45 -12.34
N GLY A 29 -3.56 4.37 -13.29
CA GLY A 29 -4.45 4.40 -14.43
C GLY A 29 -4.17 5.55 -15.37
N GLU A 30 -5.01 5.68 -16.38
CA GLU A 30 -4.92 6.75 -17.37
C GLU A 30 -6.27 7.01 -18.05
N ASN A 31 -6.40 8.18 -18.67
CA ASN A 31 -7.44 8.50 -19.65
C ASN A 31 -6.80 9.10 -20.91
N ASP A 32 -7.59 9.72 -21.79
CA ASP A 32 -7.08 10.27 -23.06
C ASP A 32 -6.13 11.47 -22.86
N SER A 33 -6.22 12.22 -21.76
CA SER A 33 -5.48 13.48 -21.57
C SER A 33 -4.46 13.46 -20.42
N ALA A 34 -4.59 12.55 -19.47
CA ALA A 34 -3.80 12.51 -18.25
C ALA A 34 -3.52 11.09 -17.75
N ASP A 35 -2.43 10.98 -17.00
CA ASP A 35 -2.04 9.80 -16.24
C ASP A 35 -2.41 10.00 -14.76
N PHE A 36 -2.81 8.92 -14.08
CA PHE A 36 -3.17 8.92 -12.66
C PHE A 36 -2.17 8.11 -11.85
N TYR A 37 -1.84 8.58 -10.65
CA TYR A 37 -0.81 8.00 -9.78
C TYR A 37 -1.28 7.89 -8.34
N LEU A 38 -0.70 6.93 -7.61
CA LEU A 38 -0.91 6.77 -6.17
C LEU A 38 -0.53 8.05 -5.40
N PRO A 39 -1.17 8.35 -4.26
CA PRO A 39 -0.90 9.53 -3.44
C PRO A 39 0.31 9.36 -2.50
N THR A 40 0.94 8.18 -2.55
CA THR A 40 2.12 7.82 -1.76
C THR A 40 3.24 7.39 -2.70
N SER A 41 4.43 7.92 -2.48
CA SER A 41 5.62 7.59 -3.25
C SER A 41 6.23 6.26 -2.80
N ARG A 42 7.13 5.70 -3.62
CA ARG A 42 7.91 4.50 -3.26
C ARG A 42 8.76 4.70 -2.01
N GLU A 43 9.21 5.92 -1.78
CA GLU A 43 10.02 6.34 -0.63
C GLU A 43 9.16 6.61 0.61
N GLY A 44 7.84 6.41 0.54
CA GLY A 44 6.91 6.63 1.64
C GLY A 44 6.50 8.09 1.82
N ALA A 45 6.88 8.98 0.90
CA ALA A 45 6.43 10.36 0.92
C ALA A 45 4.94 10.45 0.53
N SER A 46 4.19 11.28 1.23
CA SER A 46 2.78 11.54 0.96
C SER A 46 2.53 13.01 0.63
N ILE A 47 1.33 13.28 0.12
CA ILE A 47 0.84 14.63 -0.16
C ILE A 47 0.62 15.38 1.16
N ILE A 48 1.10 16.61 1.22
CA ILE A 48 0.82 17.54 2.31
C ILE A 48 -0.59 18.04 2.14
N ILE A 49 -1.40 17.88 3.19
CA ILE A 49 -2.80 18.27 3.23
C ILE A 49 -2.94 19.34 4.32
N SER A 50 -3.40 20.53 3.95
CA SER A 50 -3.68 21.62 4.90
C SER A 50 -4.82 21.24 5.85
N PRO A 51 -4.89 21.83 7.06
CA PRO A 51 -6.02 21.61 7.97
C PRO A 51 -7.35 21.90 7.28
N LEU A 52 -8.36 21.06 7.56
CA LEU A 52 -9.72 21.14 6.99
C LEU A 52 -9.82 20.83 5.48
N ALA A 53 -8.72 20.49 4.81
CA ALA A 53 -8.77 20.04 3.42
C ALA A 53 -9.20 18.57 3.32
N ASP A 54 -9.89 18.23 2.23
CA ASP A 54 -10.39 16.88 2.01
C ASP A 54 -9.24 15.87 1.86
N PRO A 55 -9.42 14.62 2.33
CA PRO A 55 -8.47 13.54 2.10
C PRO A 55 -8.21 13.30 0.61
N VAL A 56 -6.99 12.87 0.30
CA VAL A 56 -6.54 12.66 -1.08
C VAL A 56 -6.63 11.18 -1.46
N ARG A 57 -7.08 10.91 -2.69
CA ARG A 57 -7.08 9.56 -3.29
C ARG A 57 -5.94 9.35 -4.28
N GLY A 58 -5.52 10.38 -5.01
CA GLY A 58 -4.48 10.23 -6.03
C GLY A 58 -3.94 11.54 -6.58
N ILE A 59 -2.98 11.40 -7.50
CA ILE A 59 -2.34 12.47 -8.24
C ILE A 59 -2.69 12.31 -9.72
N MET A 60 -2.92 13.40 -10.42
CA MET A 60 -3.10 13.43 -11.87
C MET A 60 -2.02 14.28 -12.51
N ALA A 61 -1.40 13.81 -13.57
CA ALA A 61 -0.45 14.58 -14.36
C ALA A 61 -0.90 14.63 -15.83
N TYR A 62 -1.05 15.83 -16.37
CA TYR A 62 -1.38 16.00 -17.79
C TYR A 62 -0.21 15.58 -18.68
N ARG A 63 -0.52 15.01 -19.86
CA ARG A 63 0.54 14.56 -20.80
C ARG A 63 1.18 15.72 -21.56
N GLU A 64 0.36 16.66 -22.02
CA GLU A 64 0.80 17.76 -22.88
C GLU A 64 1.04 19.07 -22.11
N LYS A 65 0.85 19.08 -20.79
CA LYS A 65 1.01 20.28 -19.96
C LYS A 65 1.81 19.96 -18.71
N PRO A 66 2.68 20.88 -18.25
CA PRO A 66 3.38 20.75 -16.97
C PRO A 66 2.42 21.05 -15.81
N THR A 67 1.33 20.29 -15.72
CA THR A 67 0.26 20.51 -14.75
C THR A 67 0.07 19.24 -13.93
N LEU A 68 0.14 19.40 -12.61
CA LEU A 68 -0.03 18.33 -11.64
C LEU A 68 -1.20 18.68 -10.73
N CYS A 69 -2.07 17.70 -10.51
CA CYS A 69 -3.27 17.89 -9.70
C CYS A 69 -3.38 16.84 -8.61
N VAL A 70 -4.04 17.22 -7.53
CA VAL A 70 -4.45 16.35 -6.45
C VAL A 70 -5.94 16.05 -6.57
N ILE A 71 -6.31 14.77 -6.50
CA ILE A 71 -7.70 14.30 -6.57
C ILE A 71 -8.15 13.84 -5.18
N THR A 72 -9.20 14.47 -4.66
CA THR A 72 -9.73 14.14 -3.34
C THR A 72 -10.61 12.88 -3.37
N VAL A 73 -10.92 12.34 -2.19
CA VAL A 73 -11.84 11.21 -2.05
C VAL A 73 -13.25 11.50 -2.58
N PHE A 74 -13.63 12.78 -2.67
CA PHE A 74 -14.89 13.27 -3.25
C PHE A 74 -14.78 13.58 -4.75
N SER A 75 -13.70 13.17 -5.42
CA SER A 75 -13.45 13.42 -6.84
C SER A 75 -13.29 14.90 -7.20
N ALA A 76 -13.08 15.78 -6.22
CA ALA A 76 -12.68 17.16 -6.47
C ALA A 76 -11.20 17.21 -6.87
N THR A 77 -10.84 18.13 -7.77
CA THR A 77 -9.48 18.22 -8.31
C THR A 77 -8.89 19.60 -8.04
N SER A 78 -7.64 19.64 -7.55
CA SER A 78 -6.88 20.86 -7.31
C SER A 78 -5.58 20.82 -8.08
N CYS A 79 -5.38 21.72 -9.04
CA CYS A 79 -4.26 21.71 -9.99
C CYS A 79 -3.30 22.88 -9.80
N GLY A 80 -2.01 22.59 -9.96
CA GLY A 80 -0.95 23.59 -10.11
C GLY A 80 -0.25 23.44 -11.45
N ASP A 81 -0.05 24.56 -12.14
CA ASP A 81 0.72 24.64 -13.39
C ASP A 81 2.21 24.88 -13.13
N GLY A 82 3.05 24.63 -14.13
CA GLY A 82 4.50 24.77 -14.01
C GLY A 82 5.15 23.70 -13.12
N ALA A 83 4.46 22.58 -12.91
CA ALA A 83 4.98 21.46 -12.14
C ALA A 83 6.16 20.81 -12.85
N ASN A 84 7.23 20.55 -12.10
CA ASN A 84 8.38 19.78 -12.58
C ASN A 84 8.18 18.31 -12.21
N PHE A 85 8.08 17.43 -13.20
CA PHE A 85 8.02 15.99 -12.99
C PHE A 85 8.51 15.24 -14.22
N GLU A 86 9.07 14.06 -14.01
CA GLU A 86 9.61 13.21 -15.07
C GLU A 86 8.86 11.88 -15.10
N ARG A 87 8.52 11.40 -16.30
CA ARG A 87 7.91 10.07 -16.46
C ARG A 87 9.01 9.02 -16.61
N THR A 88 8.88 7.93 -15.87
CA THR A 88 9.87 6.85 -15.88
C THR A 88 9.21 5.48 -15.74
N LYS A 89 10.00 4.43 -15.96
CA LYS A 89 9.67 3.06 -15.62
C LYS A 89 10.56 2.63 -14.48
N VAL A 90 9.96 2.10 -13.42
CA VAL A 90 10.69 1.61 -12.26
C VAL A 90 10.61 0.09 -12.15
N PRO A 91 11.69 -0.59 -11.74
CA PRO A 91 11.64 -2.00 -11.47
C PRO A 91 10.72 -2.24 -10.27
N VAL A 92 9.69 -3.05 -10.50
CA VAL A 92 8.79 -3.50 -9.46
C VAL A 92 9.44 -4.66 -8.74
N THR A 93 10.05 -4.38 -7.58
CA THR A 93 10.42 -5.41 -6.61
C THR A 93 9.25 -5.69 -5.67
N SER A 94 8.08 -6.04 -6.23
CA SER A 94 6.94 -6.74 -5.60
C SER A 94 5.74 -6.64 -6.54
N ALA A 95 5.40 -7.73 -7.23
CA ALA A 95 4.11 -7.86 -7.89
C ALA A 95 3.01 -7.54 -6.86
N ASP A 96 2.17 -6.55 -7.15
CA ASP A 96 1.07 -6.09 -6.30
C ASP A 96 1.51 -5.58 -4.91
N SER A 97 1.09 -4.39 -4.50
CA SER A 97 1.14 -4.00 -3.08
C SER A 97 0.10 -4.76 -2.24
N PHE A 98 -0.22 -5.99 -2.65
CA PHE A 98 -0.99 -6.95 -1.89
C PHE A 98 -0.13 -7.48 -0.74
N GLN A 99 -0.19 -6.79 0.40
CA GLN A 99 0.51 -7.23 1.60
C GLN A 99 -0.40 -8.21 2.36
N GLN A 100 0.01 -9.47 2.39
CA GLN A 100 -0.60 -10.50 3.22
C GLN A 100 0.21 -10.65 4.50
N THR A 101 -0.39 -10.30 5.63
CA THR A 101 0.25 -10.38 6.95
C THR A 101 -0.45 -11.44 7.78
N LEU A 102 0.30 -12.42 8.25
CA LEU A 102 -0.13 -13.34 9.31
C LEU A 102 0.39 -12.81 10.66
N ILE A 103 -0.52 -12.53 11.58
CA ILE A 103 -0.25 -11.91 12.88
C ILE A 103 -0.38 -12.97 13.96
N TYR A 104 0.71 -13.28 14.64
CA TYR A 104 0.67 -14.18 15.79
C TYR A 104 0.12 -13.48 17.03
N SER A 105 -0.99 -13.99 17.56
CA SER A 105 -1.69 -13.40 18.71
C SER A 105 -1.44 -14.16 20.02
N GLY A 106 -0.57 -15.18 20.00
CA GLY A 106 -0.24 -16.02 21.15
C GLY A 106 -0.83 -17.42 21.07
N ARG A 107 -0.55 -18.21 22.12
CA ARG A 107 -1.04 -19.58 22.28
C ARG A 107 -1.75 -19.72 23.62
N VAL A 108 -2.97 -20.25 23.63
CA VAL A 108 -3.72 -20.57 24.86
C VAL A 108 -3.94 -22.07 24.91
N GLY A 109 -3.32 -22.74 25.89
CA GLY A 109 -3.27 -24.21 25.90
C GLY A 109 -2.63 -24.73 24.61
N ASN A 110 -3.29 -25.62 23.89
CA ASN A 110 -2.78 -26.14 22.60
C ASN A 110 -3.24 -25.33 21.39
N LYS A 111 -4.05 -24.28 21.59
CA LYS A 111 -4.61 -23.47 20.51
C LYS A 111 -3.71 -22.31 20.15
N LEU A 112 -3.22 -22.31 18.91
CA LEU A 112 -2.48 -21.21 18.31
C LEU A 112 -3.47 -20.21 17.68
N LYS A 113 -3.37 -18.94 18.06
CA LYS A 113 -4.20 -17.86 17.49
C LYS A 113 -3.43 -17.06 16.46
N LEU A 114 -3.96 -16.98 15.25
CA LEU A 114 -3.40 -16.20 14.16
C LEU A 114 -4.45 -15.26 13.60
N GLY A 115 -4.12 -13.97 13.54
CA GLY A 115 -4.85 -13.00 12.76
C GLY A 115 -4.31 -12.96 11.34
N TYR A 116 -5.15 -12.63 10.38
CA TYR A 116 -4.72 -12.42 9.01
C TYR A 116 -5.20 -11.07 8.48
N ARG A 117 -4.33 -10.36 7.76
CA ARG A 117 -4.62 -9.06 7.16
C ARG A 117 -4.14 -9.00 5.73
N GLU A 118 -5.03 -8.61 4.83
CA GLU A 118 -4.72 -8.29 3.43
C GLU A 118 -4.83 -6.78 3.24
N PHE A 119 -3.80 -6.16 2.64
CA PHE A 119 -3.85 -4.78 2.18
C PHE A 119 -3.78 -4.79 0.67
N SER A 120 -4.80 -4.27 -0.01
CA SER A 120 -4.72 -3.87 -1.42
C SER A 120 -4.75 -2.35 -1.46
N SER A 121 -3.82 -1.73 -2.19
CA SER A 121 -3.68 -0.29 -2.37
C SER A 121 -4.99 0.52 -2.27
N ASN A 122 -4.94 1.55 -1.42
CA ASN A 122 -5.67 2.82 -1.54
C ASN A 122 -7.16 2.93 -1.18
N LEU A 123 -7.80 1.91 -0.62
CA LEU A 123 -9.04 2.13 0.14
C LEU A 123 -8.88 1.44 1.49
N ALA A 124 -9.11 2.19 2.57
CA ALA A 124 -9.33 1.61 3.89
C ALA A 124 -10.62 0.78 3.85
N ARG A 125 -10.55 -0.40 3.22
CA ARG A 125 -11.50 -1.47 3.49
C ARG A 125 -11.29 -1.83 4.97
N PRO A 126 -12.35 -2.08 5.74
CA PRO A 126 -12.19 -2.69 7.06
C PRO A 126 -11.25 -3.87 6.88
N ALA A 127 -10.14 -3.91 7.62
CA ALA A 127 -9.25 -5.05 7.57
C ALA A 127 -10.13 -6.29 7.78
N PHE A 128 -10.16 -7.19 6.80
CA PHE A 128 -10.76 -8.51 6.96
C PHE A 128 -9.90 -9.24 7.98
N ASN A 129 -10.08 -8.89 9.26
CA ASN A 129 -9.42 -9.49 10.39
C ASN A 129 -10.11 -10.83 10.59
N ASN A 130 -9.66 -11.84 9.86
CA ASN A 130 -10.02 -13.21 10.19
C ASN A 130 -9.04 -13.67 11.25
N GLU A 131 -9.55 -13.92 12.46
CA GLU A 131 -8.83 -14.69 13.47
C GLU A 131 -9.09 -16.16 13.18
N VAL A 132 -8.03 -16.95 13.09
CA VAL A 132 -8.08 -18.40 12.93
C VAL A 132 -7.36 -19.06 14.09
N GLU A 133 -7.95 -20.16 14.57
CA GLU A 133 -7.38 -20.98 15.64
C GLU A 133 -6.98 -22.34 15.09
N TYR A 134 -5.79 -22.81 15.47
CA TYR A 134 -5.30 -24.14 15.15
C TYR A 134 -4.98 -24.90 16.43
N ASP A 135 -5.44 -26.14 16.54
CA ASP A 135 -5.04 -27.03 17.62
C ASP A 135 -3.74 -27.75 17.26
N LEU A 136 -2.70 -27.53 18.07
CA LEU A 136 -1.38 -28.13 17.87
C LEU A 136 -1.30 -29.59 18.32
N GLU A 137 -2.32 -30.11 19.03
CA GLU A 137 -2.44 -31.55 19.28
C GLU A 137 -2.84 -32.33 18.03
N ASP A 138 -3.71 -31.74 17.20
CA ASP A 138 -4.16 -32.35 15.95
C ASP A 138 -3.05 -32.31 14.89
N SER A 139 -2.35 -31.17 14.77
CA SER A 139 -1.28 -31.00 13.79
C SER A 139 -0.33 -29.87 14.16
N LYS A 140 0.98 -30.13 14.03
CA LYS A 140 2.01 -29.09 14.10
C LYS A 140 2.14 -28.29 12.81
N VAL A 141 1.56 -28.78 11.71
CA VAL A 141 1.55 -28.07 10.43
C VAL A 141 0.24 -27.33 10.28
N ILE A 142 0.34 -26.02 10.08
CA ILE A 142 -0.80 -25.17 9.81
C ILE A 142 -0.74 -24.67 8.36
N GLY A 143 -1.90 -24.56 7.74
CA GLY A 143 -2.04 -24.08 6.37
C GLY A 143 -3.04 -22.94 6.32
N TYR A 144 -2.66 -21.83 5.69
CA TYR A 144 -3.56 -20.70 5.49
C TYR A 144 -3.24 -19.99 4.17
N LYS A 145 -4.25 -19.82 3.32
CA LYS A 145 -4.15 -19.11 2.02
C LYS A 145 -2.95 -19.54 1.15
N GLY A 146 -2.64 -20.84 1.12
CA GLY A 146 -1.56 -21.42 0.31
C GLY A 146 -0.23 -21.57 1.05
N ALA A 147 0.02 -20.75 2.08
CA ALA A 147 1.19 -20.92 2.94
C ALA A 147 1.03 -22.13 3.85
N ARG A 148 2.11 -22.91 4.01
CA ARG A 148 2.21 -24.02 4.97
C ARG A 148 3.42 -23.84 5.85
N ILE A 149 3.19 -23.80 7.15
CA ILE A 149 4.25 -23.66 8.15
C ILE A 149 4.15 -24.75 9.22
N GLU A 150 5.29 -25.27 9.62
CA GLU A 150 5.43 -26.20 10.74
C GLU A 150 5.78 -25.41 11.99
N ILE A 151 5.00 -25.57 13.06
CA ILE A 151 5.24 -24.96 14.36
C ILE A 151 6.20 -25.85 15.15
N LEU A 152 7.38 -25.32 15.43
CA LEU A 152 8.42 -26.00 16.20
C LEU A 152 8.27 -25.73 17.70
N ASP A 153 7.92 -24.49 18.05
CA ASP A 153 7.61 -24.07 19.43
C ASP A 153 6.78 -22.78 19.41
N ALA A 154 5.90 -22.59 20.39
CA ALA A 154 5.05 -21.40 20.48
C ALA A 154 4.68 -21.08 21.93
N GLY A 155 4.87 -19.82 22.31
CA GLY A 155 4.46 -19.26 23.60
C GLY A 155 3.73 -17.93 23.41
N ASN A 156 3.30 -17.28 24.49
CA ASN A 156 2.51 -16.04 24.37
C ASN A 156 3.23 -14.89 23.66
N GLN A 157 4.57 -14.90 23.65
CA GLN A 157 5.39 -13.80 23.16
C GLN A 157 6.29 -14.19 21.98
N TYR A 158 6.29 -15.47 21.58
CA TYR A 158 7.19 -15.95 20.53
C TYR A 158 6.58 -17.13 19.78
N ILE A 159 7.04 -17.29 18.55
CA ILE A 159 6.75 -18.45 17.72
C ILE A 159 8.02 -18.85 16.97
N LYS A 160 8.35 -20.13 17.01
CA LYS A 160 9.42 -20.75 16.25
C LYS A 160 8.78 -21.66 15.22
N TYR A 161 9.06 -21.43 13.95
CA TYR A 161 8.43 -22.13 12.85
C TYR A 161 9.41 -22.43 11.73
N ARG A 162 9.03 -23.36 10.87
CA ARG A 162 9.69 -23.66 9.59
C ARG A 162 8.68 -23.46 8.47
N VAL A 163 9.10 -22.74 7.43
CA VAL A 163 8.28 -22.59 6.22
C VAL A 163 8.43 -23.85 5.37
N LEU A 164 7.31 -24.49 5.05
CA LEU A 164 7.27 -25.67 4.17
C LEU A 164 6.91 -25.28 2.74
N GLN A 165 5.99 -24.33 2.58
CA GLN A 165 5.50 -23.85 1.29
C GLN A 165 4.98 -22.41 1.39
N ASN A 166 5.21 -21.60 0.37
CA ASN A 166 4.67 -20.26 0.18
C ASN A 166 4.29 -20.06 -1.29
#